data_AF-A0A4Q5ZCE0-F1
#
_entry.id   AF-A0A4Q5ZCE0-F1
#
_cell.length_a   1.000
_cell.length_b   1.000
_cell.length_c   1.000
_cell.angle_alpha   90.00
_cell.angle_beta   90.00
_cell.angle_gamma   90.00
#
_symmetry.space_group_name_H-M   'P 1'
#
loop_
_entity.id
_entity.type
_entity.pdbx_description
1 polymer ?
#
loop_
_entity_poly.entity_id
_entity_poly.type
_entity_poly.pdbx_seq_one_letter_code
_entity_poly.pdbx_strand_id
1 'polypeptide(L)'
;SKDTASNAQIMFLALHASGLTLIPVSIIAARAAVRAENPTDIFIPCMIATFAATMAAMILVSLRQKINLLQPVILAWVGGLSAIIALLVVYLTSLSTDSVQSFSGLLSNGLILGIFVIIIAGALYKKIDVFDAFVSGAKGGFETAVRIIPYLVGMLVAISMLRTSGTFDVVINGFKAVFAALGTDTRFVDGIPTALIKPLSGSGARGMMIDTMKNYGPDSFAGRLACVLQGSSDTTFYVIAVYFGAVAVRNTRYAIGTMLLADLVGILTSIGICYLFFGNV
;
A
#
# COMPACT_ATOMS: atom_id res chain seq x y z
N SER A 1 1.48 -12.58 26.90
CA SER A 1 1.27 -13.96 26.40
C SER A 1 1.85 -14.06 25.00
N LYS A 2 2.34 -15.24 24.59
CA LYS A 2 2.82 -15.49 23.22
C LYS A 2 1.69 -15.34 22.17
N ASP A 3 0.44 -15.52 22.58
CA ASP A 3 -0.73 -15.46 21.68
C ASP A 3 -1.30 -14.04 21.48
N THR A 4 -0.65 -13.01 22.04
CA THR A 4 -1.14 -11.63 22.07
C THR A 4 -0.13 -10.69 21.44
N ALA A 5 -0.59 -9.84 20.51
CA ALA A 5 0.26 -8.90 19.82
C ALA A 5 0.96 -7.90 20.77
N SER A 6 2.29 -7.84 20.69
CA SER A 6 3.11 -6.87 21.42
C SER A 6 2.97 -5.47 20.83
N ASN A 7 3.28 -4.43 21.61
CA ASN A 7 3.25 -3.05 21.12
C ASN A 7 4.17 -2.84 19.91
N ALA A 8 5.36 -3.45 19.93
CA ALA A 8 6.31 -3.39 18.82
C ALA A 8 5.76 -4.08 17.56
N GLN A 9 5.13 -5.25 17.71
CA GLN A 9 4.47 -5.94 16.58
C GLN A 9 3.35 -5.08 15.98
N ILE A 10 2.52 -4.43 16.81
CA ILE A 10 1.43 -3.57 16.32
C ILE A 10 1.99 -2.36 15.56
N MET A 11 3.00 -1.68 16.11
CA MET A 11 3.65 -0.54 15.43
C MET A 11 4.27 -0.98 14.09
N PHE A 12 5.02 -2.07 14.12
CA PHE A 12 5.64 -2.65 12.92
C PHE A 12 4.60 -2.98 11.84
N LEU A 13 3.50 -3.65 12.20
CA LEU A 13 2.45 -4.00 11.25
C LEU A 13 1.70 -2.78 10.71
N ALA A 14 1.43 -1.79 11.56
CA ALA A 14 0.75 -0.57 11.13
C ALA A 14 1.59 0.21 10.10
N LEU A 15 2.90 0.33 10.32
CA LEU A 15 3.82 0.98 9.37
C LEU A 15 4.02 0.15 8.09
N HIS A 16 3.93 -1.18 8.17
CA HIS A 16 3.98 -2.03 6.98
C HIS A 16 2.68 -1.94 6.16
N ALA A 17 1.51 -1.94 6.81
CA ALA A 17 0.24 -1.85 6.10
C ALA A 17 -0.03 -0.48 5.50
N SER A 18 0.62 0.59 5.97
CA SER A 18 0.58 1.87 5.27
C SER A 18 1.35 1.87 3.95
N GLY A 19 2.13 0.82 3.65
CA GLY A 19 2.62 0.49 2.31
C GLY A 19 3.34 1.63 1.60
N LEU A 20 4.34 2.26 2.26
CA LEU A 20 5.08 3.41 1.72
C LEU A 20 5.68 3.08 0.34
N THR A 21 4.95 3.47 -0.71
CA THR A 21 5.37 3.26 -2.09
C THR A 21 6.13 4.50 -2.54
N LEU A 22 7.44 4.34 -2.74
CA LEU A 22 8.30 5.44 -3.23
C LEU A 22 8.02 5.72 -4.71
N ILE A 23 7.94 4.67 -5.54
CA ILE A 23 7.63 4.80 -6.95
C ILE A 23 6.62 3.70 -7.34
N PRO A 24 5.41 4.05 -7.80
CA PRO A 24 4.35 3.12 -8.15
C PRO A 24 4.56 2.50 -9.54
N VAL A 25 5.72 1.90 -9.79
CA VAL A 25 6.14 1.40 -11.11
C VAL A 25 5.13 0.43 -11.72
N SER A 26 4.55 -0.48 -10.92
CA SER A 26 3.55 -1.43 -11.41
C SER A 26 2.22 -0.78 -11.83
N ILE A 27 1.88 0.37 -11.25
CA ILE A 27 0.68 1.14 -11.57
C ILE A 27 0.94 1.98 -12.82
N ILE A 28 2.11 2.62 -12.92
CA ILE A 28 2.56 3.34 -14.12
C ILE A 28 2.59 2.38 -15.32
N ALA A 29 3.16 1.19 -15.17
CA ALA A 29 3.16 0.17 -16.22
C ALA A 29 1.74 -0.28 -16.61
N ALA A 30 0.83 -0.39 -15.63
CA ALA A 30 -0.56 -0.72 -15.90
C ALA A 30 -1.28 0.39 -16.69
N ARG A 31 -1.04 1.67 -16.35
CA ARG A 31 -1.55 2.84 -17.08
C ARG A 31 -1.02 2.87 -18.52
N ALA A 32 0.29 2.65 -18.70
CA ALA A 32 0.91 2.58 -20.02
C ALA A 32 0.32 1.43 -20.87
N ALA A 33 0.06 0.27 -20.27
CA ALA A 33 -0.52 -0.89 -20.96
C ALA A 33 -1.96 -0.62 -21.48
N VAL A 34 -2.72 0.25 -20.81
CA VAL A 34 -4.05 0.70 -21.26
C VAL A 34 -4.02 2.02 -22.03
N ARG A 35 -2.83 2.46 -22.47
CA ARG A 35 -2.60 3.64 -23.32
C ARG A 35 -3.02 4.98 -22.67
N ALA A 36 -2.72 5.16 -21.37
CA ALA A 36 -2.81 6.48 -20.74
C ALA A 36 -1.89 7.49 -21.46
N GLU A 37 -2.36 8.71 -21.67
CA GLU A 37 -1.58 9.79 -22.30
C GLU A 37 -0.35 10.14 -21.47
N ASN A 38 -0.54 10.24 -20.14
CA ASN A 38 0.54 10.45 -19.20
C ASN A 38 0.48 9.40 -18.08
N PRO A 39 1.18 8.25 -18.22
CA PRO A 39 1.16 7.20 -17.21
C PRO A 39 1.75 7.61 -15.85
N THR A 40 2.56 8.66 -15.78
CA THR A 40 3.30 9.08 -14.58
C THR A 40 2.63 10.20 -13.80
N ASP A 41 1.53 10.78 -14.29
CA ASP A 41 0.80 11.86 -13.62
C ASP A 41 0.30 11.51 -12.20
N ILE A 42 0.03 10.23 -11.93
CA ILE A 42 -0.36 9.71 -10.61
C ILE A 42 0.80 9.61 -9.61
N PHE A 43 2.04 9.84 -10.03
CA PHE A 43 3.24 9.65 -9.21
C PHE A 43 3.21 10.48 -7.92
N ILE A 44 3.12 11.81 -8.05
CA ILE A 44 3.13 12.73 -6.91
C ILE A 44 1.91 12.49 -6.01
N PRO A 45 0.67 12.42 -6.54
CA PRO A 45 -0.51 12.09 -5.73
C PRO A 45 -0.39 10.80 -4.92
N CYS A 46 0.11 9.73 -5.55
CA CYS A 46 0.31 8.43 -4.91
C CYS A 46 1.27 8.55 -3.73
N MET A 47 2.40 9.21 -3.92
CA MET A 47 3.40 9.32 -2.88
C MET A 47 2.94 10.22 -1.71
N ILE A 48 2.16 11.28 -1.97
CA ILE A 48 1.54 12.07 -0.90
C ILE A 48 0.56 11.21 -0.09
N ALA A 49 -0.27 10.42 -0.78
CA ALA A 49 -1.24 9.54 -0.12
C ALA A 49 -0.58 8.46 0.75
N THR A 50 0.49 7.81 0.26
CA THR A 50 1.24 6.79 1.03
C THR A 50 1.95 7.38 2.24
N PHE A 51 2.54 8.56 2.07
CA PHE A 51 3.19 9.26 3.16
C PHE A 51 2.16 9.65 4.24
N ALA A 52 1.01 10.18 3.84
CA ALA A 52 -0.07 10.52 4.76
C ALA A 52 -0.60 9.28 5.50
N ALA A 53 -0.81 8.16 4.81
CA ALA A 53 -1.21 6.89 5.43
C ALA A 53 -0.16 6.40 6.45
N THR A 54 1.13 6.53 6.13
CA THR A 54 2.23 6.13 7.01
C THR A 54 2.32 7.00 8.25
N MET A 55 2.18 8.32 8.08
CA MET A 55 2.11 9.26 9.20
C MET A 55 0.87 8.99 10.07
N ALA A 56 -0.28 8.71 9.47
CA ALA A 56 -1.50 8.35 10.20
C ALA A 56 -1.31 7.07 11.01
N ALA A 57 -0.73 6.02 10.43
CA ALA A 57 -0.43 4.77 11.14
C ALA A 57 0.49 5.03 12.34
N MET A 58 1.59 5.76 12.14
CA MET A 58 2.52 6.12 13.19
C MET A 58 1.85 6.91 14.32
N ILE A 59 1.04 7.92 13.96
CA ILE A 59 0.34 8.78 14.92
C ILE A 59 -0.70 7.99 15.70
N LEU A 60 -1.57 7.24 15.03
CA LEU A 60 -2.64 6.48 15.67
C LEU A 60 -2.10 5.43 16.64
N VAL A 61 -1.04 4.70 16.26
CA VAL A 61 -0.40 3.73 17.16
C VAL A 61 0.30 4.46 18.31
N SER A 62 1.02 5.56 18.05
CA SER A 62 1.72 6.31 19.08
C SER A 62 0.78 6.90 20.12
N LEU A 63 -0.38 7.42 19.70
CA LEU A 63 -1.43 7.90 20.61
C LEU A 63 -1.93 6.77 21.52
N ARG A 64 -2.19 5.58 20.96
CA ARG A 64 -2.63 4.40 21.73
C ARG A 64 -1.55 3.86 22.66
N GLN A 65 -0.29 3.91 22.25
CA GLN A 65 0.85 3.41 23.02
C GLN A 65 1.48 4.48 23.93
N LYS A 66 0.97 5.72 23.91
CA LYS A 66 1.49 6.87 24.64
C LYS A 66 2.97 7.16 24.33
N ILE A 67 3.37 6.97 23.07
CA ILE A 67 4.71 7.31 22.58
C ILE A 67 4.74 8.82 22.31
N ASN A 68 5.73 9.52 22.86
CA ASN A 68 5.94 10.93 22.56
C ASN A 68 6.60 11.08 21.18
N LEU A 69 5.84 11.54 20.18
CA LEU A 69 6.34 11.76 18.82
C LEU A 69 7.26 12.99 18.70
N LEU A 70 7.19 13.92 19.65
CA LEU A 70 8.02 15.13 19.67
C LEU A 70 9.41 14.89 20.25
N GLN A 71 9.75 13.64 20.57
CA GLN A 71 11.11 13.32 20.99
C GLN A 71 12.09 13.62 19.82
N PRO A 72 13.25 14.26 20.10
CA PRO A 72 14.17 14.69 19.05
C PRO A 72 14.62 13.57 18.11
N VAL A 73 14.74 12.34 18.62
CA VAL A 73 15.13 11.16 17.81
C VAL A 73 14.06 10.80 16.79
N ILE A 74 12.78 10.77 17.18
CA ILE A 74 11.68 10.51 16.22
C ILE A 74 11.57 11.65 15.23
N LEU A 75 11.64 12.89 15.69
CA LEU A 75 11.60 14.06 14.81
C LEU A 75 12.75 14.05 13.80
N ALA A 76 13.97 13.67 14.22
CA ALA A 76 15.11 13.55 13.33
C ALA A 76 14.91 12.45 12.28
N TRP A 77 14.39 11.28 12.67
CA TRP A 77 14.10 10.19 11.73
C TRP A 77 12.98 10.52 10.75
N VAL A 78 11.85 11.01 11.26
CA VAL A 78 10.70 11.39 10.44
C VAL A 78 11.06 12.57 9.54
N GLY A 79 11.68 13.61 10.08
CA GLY A 79 12.11 14.79 9.32
C GLY A 79 13.17 14.44 8.27
N GLY A 80 14.17 13.64 8.63
CA GLY A 80 15.21 13.18 7.71
C GLY A 80 14.65 12.34 6.56
N LEU A 81 13.80 11.36 6.86
CA LEU A 81 13.16 10.55 5.82
C LEU A 81 12.23 11.38 4.94
N SER A 82 11.47 12.32 5.54
CA SER A 82 10.61 13.24 4.79
C SER A 82 11.42 14.14 3.86
N ALA A 83 12.58 14.64 4.30
CA ALA A 83 13.47 15.44 3.47
C ALA A 83 14.05 14.62 2.31
N ILE A 84 14.45 13.37 2.55
CA ILE A 84 14.92 12.47 1.49
C ILE A 84 13.82 12.22 0.45
N ILE A 85 12.60 11.94 0.90
CA ILE A 85 11.45 11.74 0.01
C ILE A 85 11.18 13.02 -0.79
N ALA A 86 11.16 14.19 -0.14
CA ALA A 86 10.94 15.46 -0.83
C ALA A 86 12.02 15.75 -1.88
N LEU A 87 13.30 15.51 -1.58
CA LEU A 87 14.39 15.63 -2.55
C LEU A 87 14.25 14.65 -3.71
N LEU A 88 13.86 13.40 -3.42
CA LEU A 88 13.59 12.40 -4.44
C LEU A 88 12.45 12.83 -5.36
N VAL A 89 11.39 13.43 -4.84
CA VAL A 89 10.29 13.98 -5.64
C VAL A 89 10.79 15.09 -6.55
N VAL A 90 11.47 16.09 -5.99
CA VAL A 90 12.00 17.22 -6.78
C VAL A 90 12.87 16.69 -7.91
N TYR A 91 13.76 15.74 -7.62
CA TYR A 91 14.58 15.09 -8.63
C TYR A 91 13.74 14.36 -9.68
N LEU A 92 12.83 13.48 -9.29
CA LEU A 92 12.02 12.71 -10.24
C LEU A 92 11.09 13.58 -11.09
N THR A 93 10.58 14.69 -10.55
CA THR A 93 9.75 15.64 -11.31
C THR A 93 10.54 16.46 -12.32
N SER A 94 11.87 16.54 -12.18
CA SER A 94 12.74 17.18 -13.17
C SER A 94 13.08 16.28 -14.36
N LEU A 95 12.76 14.98 -14.27
CA LEU A 95 13.08 13.98 -15.30
C LEU A 95 11.91 13.77 -16.27
N SER A 96 12.23 13.32 -17.48
CA SER A 96 11.22 12.84 -18.43
C SER A 96 10.66 11.48 -18.00
N THR A 97 9.49 11.10 -18.54
CA THR A 97 8.83 9.81 -18.24
C THR A 97 9.75 8.61 -18.45
N ASP A 98 10.49 8.57 -19.55
CA ASP A 98 11.43 7.48 -19.86
C ASP A 98 12.60 7.43 -18.86
N SER A 99 13.08 8.59 -18.42
CA SER A 99 14.13 8.70 -17.42
C SER A 99 13.65 8.28 -16.03
N VAL A 100 12.41 8.59 -15.65
CA VAL A 100 11.80 8.11 -14.39
C VAL A 100 11.75 6.59 -14.37
N GLN A 101 11.29 5.96 -15.45
CA GLN A 101 11.18 4.51 -15.53
C GLN A 101 12.56 3.83 -15.51
N SER A 102 13.53 4.40 -16.22
CA SER A 102 14.92 3.92 -16.23
C SER A 102 15.57 4.04 -14.85
N PHE A 103 15.46 5.21 -14.20
CA PHE A 103 15.97 5.43 -12.86
C PHE A 103 15.34 4.47 -11.85
N SER A 104 14.02 4.31 -11.89
CA SER A 104 13.29 3.41 -10.99
C SER A 104 13.72 1.96 -11.15
N GLY A 105 13.93 1.51 -12.39
CA GLY A 105 14.42 0.17 -12.69
C GLY A 105 15.84 -0.06 -12.16
N LEU A 106 16.75 0.88 -12.40
CA LEU A 106 18.12 0.82 -11.89
C LEU A 106 18.17 0.84 -10.37
N LEU A 107 17.42 1.73 -9.73
CA LEU A 107 17.33 1.81 -8.27
C LEU A 107 16.80 0.52 -7.67
N SER A 108 15.69 -0.01 -8.20
CA SER A 108 15.05 -1.23 -7.67
C SER A 108 15.95 -2.46 -7.84
N ASN A 109 16.49 -2.67 -9.04
CA ASN A 109 17.38 -3.80 -9.31
C ASN A 109 18.71 -3.67 -8.53
N GLY A 110 19.23 -2.44 -8.42
CA GLY A 110 20.42 -2.14 -7.64
C GLY A 110 20.22 -2.41 -6.14
N LEU A 111 19.09 -2.02 -5.57
CA LEU A 111 18.75 -2.32 -4.16
C LEU A 111 18.60 -3.82 -3.92
N ILE A 112 17.90 -4.54 -4.81
CA ILE A 112 17.75 -6.00 -4.69
C ILE A 112 19.13 -6.67 -4.73
N LEU A 113 19.93 -6.37 -5.75
CA LEU A 113 21.27 -6.93 -5.89
C LEU A 113 22.15 -6.56 -4.69
N GLY A 114 22.06 -5.32 -4.22
CA GLY A 114 22.78 -4.85 -3.03
C GLY A 114 22.41 -5.64 -1.78
N ILE A 115 21.13 -5.90 -1.53
CA ILE A 115 20.67 -6.73 -0.41
C ILE A 115 21.25 -8.14 -0.51
N PHE A 116 21.20 -8.76 -1.70
CA PHE A 116 21.81 -10.08 -1.92
C PHE A 116 23.31 -10.08 -1.61
N VAL A 117 24.06 -9.10 -2.13
CA VAL A 117 25.50 -8.97 -1.88
C VAL A 117 25.78 -8.76 -0.39
N ILE A 118 25.02 -7.91 0.30
CA ILE A 118 25.18 -7.66 1.74
C ILE A 118 24.92 -8.93 2.55
N ILE A 119 23.89 -9.71 2.21
CA ILE A 119 23.59 -10.98 2.89
C ILE A 119 24.73 -11.98 2.70
N ILE A 120 25.21 -12.15 1.46
CA ILE A 120 26.31 -13.09 1.16
C ILE A 120 27.61 -12.62 1.82
N ALA A 121 27.96 -11.35 1.70
CA ALA A 121 29.15 -10.78 2.33
C ALA A 121 29.09 -10.90 3.86
N GLY A 122 27.93 -10.66 4.47
CA GLY A 122 27.71 -10.83 5.90
C GLY A 122 27.84 -12.30 6.34
N ALA A 123 27.36 -13.23 5.53
CA ALA A 123 27.53 -14.66 5.77
C ALA A 123 28.99 -15.10 5.64
N LEU A 124 29.72 -14.62 4.62
CA LEU A 124 31.16 -14.85 4.48
C LEU A 124 31.94 -14.29 5.66
N TYR A 125 31.66 -13.05 6.08
CA TYR A 125 32.28 -12.41 7.24
C TYR A 125 32.05 -13.19 8.53
N LYS A 126 30.82 -13.68 8.74
CA LYS A 126 30.46 -14.51 9.90
C LYS A 126 30.78 -16.00 9.73
N LYS A 127 31.39 -16.39 8.60
CA LYS A 127 31.70 -17.79 8.25
C LYS A 127 30.49 -18.73 8.34
N ILE A 128 29.34 -18.25 7.89
CA ILE A 128 28.09 -19.01 7.79
C ILE A 128 28.07 -19.73 6.44
N ASP A 129 27.70 -21.01 6.44
CA ASP A 129 27.44 -21.75 5.19
C ASP A 129 26.18 -21.17 4.53
N VAL A 130 26.38 -20.42 3.44
CA VAL A 130 25.30 -19.72 2.75
C VAL A 130 24.31 -20.70 2.13
N PHE A 131 24.79 -21.82 1.59
CA PHE A 131 23.94 -22.77 0.89
C PHE A 131 23.06 -23.52 1.88
N ASP A 132 23.63 -24.02 2.97
CA ASP A 132 22.87 -24.72 4.01
C ASP A 132 21.86 -23.79 4.70
N ALA A 133 22.29 -22.57 5.04
CA ALA A 133 21.39 -21.56 5.61
C ALA A 133 20.23 -21.21 4.66
N PHE A 134 20.50 -21.10 3.35
CA PHE A 134 19.47 -20.85 2.34
C PHE A 134 18.47 -22.02 2.27
N VAL A 135 18.94 -23.27 2.19
CA VAL A 135 18.09 -24.46 2.11
C VAL A 135 17.22 -24.60 3.36
N SER A 136 17.81 -24.42 4.54
CA SER A 136 17.09 -24.42 5.82
C SER A 136 16.02 -23.32 5.89
N GLY A 137 16.39 -22.09 5.48
CA GLY A 137 15.47 -20.97 5.39
C GLY A 137 14.31 -21.22 4.40
N ALA A 138 14.61 -21.78 3.23
CA ALA A 138 13.60 -22.13 2.22
C ALA A 138 12.61 -23.17 2.73
N LYS A 139 13.09 -24.20 3.46
CA LYS A 139 12.23 -25.21 4.10
C LYS A 139 11.30 -24.59 5.15
N GLY A 140 11.82 -23.73 6.04
CA GLY A 140 10.99 -23.02 7.02
C GLY A 140 9.99 -22.06 6.37
N GLY A 141 10.38 -21.43 5.26
CA GLY A 141 9.48 -20.61 4.42
C GLY A 141 8.33 -21.42 3.85
N PHE A 142 8.58 -22.65 3.38
CA PHE A 142 7.55 -23.56 2.88
C PHE A 142 6.53 -23.94 3.97
N GLU A 143 7.01 -24.29 5.17
CA GLU A 143 6.12 -24.58 6.31
C GLU A 143 5.25 -23.36 6.68
N THR A 144 5.84 -22.17 6.64
CA THR A 144 5.13 -20.91 6.89
C THR A 144 4.06 -20.66 5.83
N ALA A 145 4.37 -20.89 4.56
CA ALA A 145 3.41 -20.77 3.46
C ALA A 145 2.20 -21.70 3.67
N VAL A 146 2.44 -22.98 4.00
CA VAL A 146 1.37 -23.96 4.27
C VAL A 146 0.46 -23.51 5.43
N ARG A 147 1.03 -22.94 6.49
CA ARG A 147 0.24 -22.39 7.62
C ARG A 147 -0.64 -21.21 7.24
N ILE A 148 -0.21 -20.40 6.28
CA ILE A 148 -0.89 -19.17 5.87
C ILE A 148 -1.98 -19.44 4.81
N ILE A 149 -1.80 -20.45 3.95
CA ILE A 149 -2.73 -20.78 2.85
C ILE A 149 -4.20 -20.79 3.27
N PRO A 150 -4.63 -21.46 4.36
CA PRO A 150 -6.05 -21.52 4.71
C PRO A 150 -6.68 -20.14 4.96
N TYR A 151 -5.94 -19.23 5.63
CA TYR A 151 -6.40 -17.87 5.89
C TYR A 151 -6.55 -17.08 4.59
N LEU A 152 -5.60 -17.22 3.66
CA LEU A 152 -5.64 -16.53 2.38
C LEU A 152 -6.77 -17.05 1.48
N VAL A 153 -6.96 -18.37 1.41
CA VAL A 153 -8.03 -18.99 0.60
C VAL A 153 -9.39 -18.53 1.10
N GLY A 154 -9.65 -18.58 2.41
CA GLY A 154 -10.94 -18.14 2.97
C GLY A 154 -11.24 -16.67 2.66
N MET A 155 -10.24 -15.80 2.82
CA MET A 155 -10.36 -14.37 2.51
C MET A 155 -10.59 -14.13 1.00
N LEU A 156 -9.82 -14.77 0.12
CA LEU A 156 -9.93 -14.59 -1.34
C LEU A 156 -11.27 -15.12 -1.89
N VAL A 157 -11.79 -16.21 -1.35
CA VAL A 157 -13.12 -16.73 -1.69
C VAL A 157 -14.20 -15.73 -1.27
N ALA A 158 -14.15 -15.22 -0.04
CA ALA A 158 -15.11 -14.23 0.46
C ALA A 158 -15.11 -12.94 -0.39
N ILE A 159 -13.93 -12.43 -0.75
CA ILE A 159 -13.80 -11.25 -1.62
C ILE A 159 -14.36 -11.53 -3.01
N SER A 160 -14.08 -12.69 -3.58
CA SER A 160 -14.55 -13.07 -4.93
C SER A 160 -16.08 -13.21 -4.95
N MET A 161 -16.68 -13.81 -3.92
CA MET A 161 -18.12 -13.86 -3.76
C MET A 161 -18.73 -12.46 -3.66
N LEU A 162 -18.15 -11.58 -2.83
CA LEU A 162 -18.61 -10.20 -2.68
C LEU A 162 -18.54 -9.43 -4.02
N ARG A 163 -17.45 -9.59 -4.77
CA ARG A 163 -17.28 -8.97 -6.09
C ARG A 163 -18.29 -9.46 -7.11
N THR A 164 -18.48 -10.78 -7.22
CA THR A 164 -19.38 -11.39 -8.22
C THR A 164 -20.86 -11.21 -7.86
N SER A 165 -21.19 -10.94 -6.59
CA SER A 165 -22.57 -10.76 -6.13
C SER A 165 -23.25 -9.46 -6.60
N GLY A 166 -22.52 -8.52 -7.20
CA GLY A 166 -23.05 -7.18 -7.53
C GLY A 166 -23.20 -6.26 -6.33
N THR A 167 -22.74 -6.67 -5.13
CA THR A 167 -22.82 -5.84 -3.92
C THR A 167 -22.12 -4.50 -4.10
N PHE A 168 -20.98 -4.45 -4.79
CA PHE A 168 -20.29 -3.18 -5.06
C PHE A 168 -21.14 -2.24 -5.91
N ASP A 169 -21.87 -2.73 -6.92
CA ASP A 169 -22.73 -1.87 -7.75
C ASP A 169 -23.83 -1.21 -6.91
N VAL A 170 -24.45 -1.96 -6.01
CA VAL A 170 -25.46 -1.44 -5.07
C VAL A 170 -24.86 -0.39 -4.15
N VAL A 171 -23.70 -0.67 -3.56
CA VAL A 171 -22.98 0.27 -2.67
C VAL A 171 -22.64 1.55 -3.43
N ILE A 172 -22.03 1.43 -4.60
CA ILE A 172 -21.60 2.56 -5.44
C ILE A 172 -22.79 3.42 -5.87
N ASN A 173 -23.89 2.81 -6.30
CA ASN A 173 -25.10 3.55 -6.66
C ASN A 173 -25.71 4.25 -5.44
N GLY A 174 -25.69 3.61 -4.26
CA GLY A 174 -26.09 4.24 -3.00
C GLY A 174 -25.23 5.45 -2.65
N PHE A 175 -23.90 5.33 -2.74
CA PHE A 175 -22.97 6.44 -2.56
C PHE A 175 -23.26 7.57 -3.56
N LYS A 176 -23.41 7.26 -4.86
CA LYS A 176 -23.76 8.27 -5.87
C LYS A 176 -25.06 9.00 -5.52
N ALA A 177 -26.11 8.28 -5.12
CA ALA A 177 -27.38 8.89 -4.76
C ALA A 177 -27.27 9.83 -3.56
N VAL A 178 -26.54 9.43 -2.51
CA VAL A 178 -26.31 10.25 -1.32
C VAL A 178 -25.51 11.51 -1.65
N PHE A 179 -24.38 11.37 -2.34
CA PHE A 179 -23.52 12.51 -2.67
C PHE A 179 -24.17 13.44 -3.72
N ALA A 180 -24.94 12.90 -4.66
CA ALA A 180 -25.76 13.70 -5.57
C ALA A 180 -26.84 14.49 -4.82
N ALA A 181 -27.53 13.89 -3.84
CA ALA A 181 -28.53 14.58 -3.02
C ALA A 181 -27.92 15.71 -2.17
N LEU A 182 -26.65 15.58 -1.78
CA LEU A 182 -25.88 16.61 -1.09
C LEU A 182 -25.34 17.71 -2.03
N GLY A 183 -25.58 17.61 -3.34
CA GLY A 183 -25.06 18.56 -4.33
C GLY A 183 -23.54 18.48 -4.52
N THR A 184 -22.93 17.37 -4.12
CA THR A 184 -21.48 17.17 -4.19
C THR A 184 -21.09 16.40 -5.46
N ASP A 185 -19.85 16.58 -5.89
CA ASP A 185 -19.28 15.87 -7.04
C ASP A 185 -19.23 14.35 -6.76
N THR A 186 -19.74 13.54 -7.69
CA THR A 186 -19.82 12.08 -7.55
C THR A 186 -18.72 11.33 -8.31
N ARG A 187 -17.81 12.00 -9.02
CA ARG A 187 -16.75 11.38 -9.84
C ARG A 187 -15.82 10.49 -9.02
N PHE A 188 -15.57 10.86 -7.76
CA PHE A 188 -14.73 10.05 -6.88
C PHE A 188 -15.36 8.69 -6.53
N VAL A 189 -16.70 8.59 -6.57
CA VAL A 189 -17.42 7.38 -6.19
C VAL A 189 -17.03 6.23 -7.11
N ASP A 190 -16.76 6.48 -8.39
CA ASP A 190 -16.34 5.47 -9.36
C ASP A 190 -14.94 4.86 -9.10
N GLY A 191 -14.11 5.52 -8.28
CA GLY A 191 -12.82 5.00 -7.81
C GLY A 191 -12.90 4.19 -6.51
N ILE A 192 -14.00 4.28 -5.76
CA ILE A 192 -14.19 3.67 -4.44
C ILE A 192 -14.07 2.13 -4.42
N PRO A 193 -14.47 1.37 -5.45
CA PRO A 193 -14.31 -0.09 -5.39
C PRO A 193 -12.87 -0.54 -5.16
N THR A 194 -11.89 0.20 -5.72
CA THR A 194 -10.46 -0.05 -5.46
C THR A 194 -10.11 0.17 -4.00
N ALA A 195 -10.59 1.26 -3.39
CA ALA A 195 -10.38 1.57 -1.98
C ALA A 195 -10.95 0.50 -1.03
N LEU A 196 -12.14 -0.04 -1.34
CA LEU A 196 -12.80 -1.05 -0.50
C LEU A 196 -12.08 -2.40 -0.54
N ILE A 197 -11.55 -2.78 -1.72
CA ILE A 197 -10.83 -4.04 -1.86
C ILE A 197 -9.39 -3.93 -1.35
N LYS A 198 -8.78 -2.75 -1.38
CA LYS A 198 -7.34 -2.58 -1.11
C LYS A 198 -6.89 -3.12 0.25
N PRO A 199 -7.56 -2.88 1.39
CA PRO A 199 -7.19 -3.47 2.68
C PRO A 199 -7.28 -5.01 2.71
N LEU A 200 -8.11 -5.58 1.83
CA LEU A 200 -8.41 -7.02 1.78
C LEU A 200 -7.49 -7.77 0.80
N SER A 201 -7.23 -7.18 -0.38
CA SER A 201 -6.44 -7.82 -1.44
C SER A 201 -5.84 -6.81 -2.42
N GLY A 202 -4.52 -6.86 -2.59
CA GLY A 202 -3.78 -5.97 -3.47
C GLY A 202 -3.94 -6.33 -4.93
N SER A 203 -4.04 -7.63 -5.24
CA SER A 203 -4.34 -8.14 -6.58
C SER A 203 -5.80 -7.92 -6.96
N GLY A 204 -6.73 -8.08 -6.01
CA GLY A 204 -8.14 -7.77 -6.20
C GLY A 204 -8.35 -6.28 -6.50
N ALA A 205 -7.73 -5.41 -5.71
CA ALA A 205 -7.82 -3.96 -5.89
C ALA A 205 -7.18 -3.54 -7.23
N ARG A 206 -6.08 -4.19 -7.64
CA ARG A 206 -5.49 -3.96 -8.96
C ARG A 206 -6.46 -4.33 -10.08
N GLY A 207 -7.22 -5.42 -9.92
CA GLY A 207 -8.30 -5.78 -10.84
C GLY A 207 -9.34 -4.67 -10.95
N MET A 208 -9.83 -4.14 -9.82
CA MET A 208 -10.77 -3.03 -9.80
C MET A 208 -10.20 -1.76 -10.44
N MET A 209 -8.93 -1.44 -10.18
CA MET A 209 -8.25 -0.31 -10.80
C MET A 209 -8.21 -0.43 -12.33
N ILE A 210 -7.88 -1.61 -12.86
CA ILE A 210 -7.90 -1.86 -14.31
C ILE A 210 -9.32 -1.73 -14.86
N ASP A 211 -10.33 -2.27 -14.17
CA ASP A 211 -11.73 -2.19 -14.60
C ASP A 211 -12.23 -0.74 -14.62
N THR A 212 -11.90 0.08 -13.62
CA THR A 212 -12.22 1.51 -13.59
C THR A 212 -11.56 2.24 -14.78
N MET A 213 -10.28 1.98 -15.07
CA MET A 213 -9.61 2.59 -16.24
C MET A 213 -10.22 2.14 -17.58
N LYS A 214 -10.67 0.89 -17.69
CA LYS A 214 -11.33 0.39 -18.91
C LYS A 214 -12.72 1.01 -19.11
N ASN A 215 -13.48 1.20 -18.03
CA ASN A 215 -14.85 1.69 -18.10
C ASN A 215 -14.92 3.21 -18.27
N TYR A 216 -14.05 3.96 -17.60
CA TYR A 216 -14.08 5.43 -17.58
C TYR A 216 -12.95 6.09 -18.38
N GLY A 217 -11.95 5.32 -18.79
CA GLY A 217 -10.72 5.80 -19.41
C GLY A 217 -9.58 5.97 -18.39
N PRO A 218 -8.32 5.71 -18.77
CA PRO A 218 -7.19 5.79 -17.85
C PRO A 218 -6.92 7.22 -17.36
N ASP A 219 -7.19 8.22 -18.18
CA ASP A 219 -6.99 9.63 -17.85
C ASP A 219 -8.26 10.31 -17.30
N SER A 220 -9.32 9.54 -17.03
CA SER A 220 -10.46 10.07 -16.28
C SER A 220 -10.11 10.33 -14.82
N PHE A 221 -10.87 11.19 -14.16
CA PHE A 221 -10.76 11.41 -12.72
C PHE A 221 -10.84 10.10 -11.94
N ALA A 222 -11.83 9.25 -12.27
CA ALA A 222 -12.02 7.95 -11.62
C ALA A 222 -10.83 6.99 -11.88
N GLY A 223 -10.31 6.97 -13.12
CA GLY A 223 -9.14 6.16 -13.50
C GLY A 223 -7.88 6.56 -12.72
N ARG A 224 -7.58 7.86 -12.65
CA ARG A 224 -6.45 8.38 -11.86
C ARG A 224 -6.63 8.13 -10.36
N LEU A 225 -7.82 8.37 -9.82
CA LEU A 225 -8.12 8.12 -8.41
C LEU A 225 -7.95 6.64 -8.06
N ALA A 226 -8.45 5.72 -8.89
CA ALA A 226 -8.27 4.29 -8.69
C ALA A 226 -6.78 3.90 -8.68
N CYS A 227 -5.96 4.51 -9.55
CA CYS A 227 -4.51 4.30 -9.53
C CYS A 227 -3.85 4.80 -8.23
N VAL A 228 -4.23 5.99 -7.74
CA VAL A 228 -3.71 6.54 -6.49
C VAL A 228 -4.11 5.66 -5.29
N LEU A 229 -5.38 5.23 -5.23
CA LEU A 229 -5.89 4.33 -4.19
C LEU A 229 -5.19 2.95 -4.21
N GLN A 230 -4.88 2.43 -5.39
CA GLN A 230 -4.13 1.17 -5.51
C GLN A 230 -2.73 1.30 -4.91
N GLY A 231 -2.12 2.47 -5.02
CA GLY A 231 -0.76 2.74 -4.55
C GLY A 231 -0.67 3.30 -3.14
N SER A 232 -1.78 3.72 -2.51
CA SER A 232 -1.78 4.51 -1.27
C SER A 232 -1.48 3.74 0.02
N SER A 233 -1.69 2.43 0.04
CA SER A 233 -1.40 1.60 1.22
C SER A 233 -1.06 0.16 0.80
N ASP A 234 -0.86 -0.72 1.78
CA ASP A 234 -0.73 -2.16 1.59
C ASP A 234 -2.01 -2.88 2.04
N THR A 235 -1.98 -4.20 2.03
CA THR A 235 -3.16 -5.03 2.34
C THR A 235 -3.29 -5.33 3.83
N THR A 236 -4.01 -4.51 4.58
CA THR A 236 -4.19 -4.65 6.04
C THR A 236 -4.50 -6.07 6.51
N PHE A 237 -5.53 -6.72 5.96
CA PHE A 237 -5.93 -8.06 6.42
C PHE A 237 -4.94 -9.15 5.99
N TYR A 238 -4.33 -9.01 4.82
CA TYR A 238 -3.29 -9.94 4.36
C TYR A 238 -2.02 -9.82 5.22
N VAL A 239 -1.55 -8.60 5.48
CA VAL A 239 -0.40 -8.34 6.37
C VAL A 239 -0.67 -8.98 7.74
N ILE A 240 -1.86 -8.81 8.30
CA ILE A 240 -2.22 -9.45 9.56
C ILE A 240 -2.20 -10.98 9.46
N ALA A 241 -2.84 -11.55 8.43
CA ALA A 241 -2.91 -13.00 8.25
C ALA A 241 -1.53 -13.64 8.08
N VAL A 242 -0.65 -13.01 7.29
CA VAL A 242 0.72 -13.49 7.06
C VAL A 242 1.55 -13.37 8.33
N TYR A 243 1.61 -12.18 8.93
CA TYR A 243 2.51 -11.93 10.04
C TYR A 243 2.03 -12.60 11.33
N PHE A 244 0.77 -12.40 11.74
CA PHE A 244 0.25 -13.07 12.94
C PHE A 244 0.02 -14.57 12.73
N GLY A 245 -0.27 -15.02 11.50
CA GLY A 245 -0.31 -16.44 11.18
C GLY A 245 1.05 -17.12 11.33
N ALA A 246 2.14 -16.48 10.89
CA ALA A 246 3.50 -17.01 11.02
C ALA A 246 3.95 -17.17 12.48
N VAL A 247 3.57 -16.22 13.35
CA VAL A 247 3.92 -16.26 14.79
C VAL A 247 2.80 -16.78 15.69
N ALA A 248 1.73 -17.35 15.12
CA ALA A 248 0.57 -17.92 15.81
C ALA A 248 -0.13 -16.98 16.82
N VAL A 249 -0.12 -15.67 16.56
CA VAL A 249 -0.83 -14.69 17.39
C VAL A 249 -2.34 -14.78 17.11
N ARG A 250 -3.15 -14.96 18.16
CA ARG A 250 -4.61 -15.06 18.07
C ARG A 250 -5.32 -13.76 18.44
N ASN A 251 -4.76 -13.00 19.39
CA ASN A 251 -5.32 -11.73 19.84
C ASN A 251 -4.55 -10.55 19.23
N THR A 252 -5.17 -9.92 18.24
CA THR A 252 -4.61 -8.77 17.50
C THR A 252 -4.75 -7.43 18.24
N ARG A 253 -5.43 -7.41 19.40
CA ARG A 253 -5.72 -6.22 20.20
C ARG A 253 -6.37 -5.12 19.36
N TYR A 254 -5.70 -3.97 19.20
CA TYR A 254 -6.19 -2.82 18.46
C TYR A 254 -5.54 -2.69 17.06
N ALA A 255 -4.75 -3.67 16.61
CA ALA A 255 -4.00 -3.59 15.36
C ALA A 255 -4.92 -3.36 14.15
N ILE A 256 -5.94 -4.21 13.96
CA ILE A 256 -6.87 -4.13 12.83
C ILE A 256 -7.52 -2.75 12.76
N GLY A 257 -8.11 -2.29 13.88
CA GLY A 257 -8.81 -1.02 13.92
C GLY A 257 -7.89 0.17 13.62
N THR A 258 -6.66 0.16 14.14
CA THR A 258 -5.69 1.22 13.86
C THR A 258 -5.23 1.22 12.40
N MET A 259 -5.01 0.04 11.82
CA MET A 259 -4.60 -0.09 10.41
C MET A 259 -5.72 0.34 9.46
N LEU A 260 -6.96 -0.05 9.72
CA LEU A 260 -8.11 0.39 8.91
C LEU A 260 -8.37 1.91 9.02
N LEU A 261 -8.11 2.51 10.19
CA LEU A 261 -8.17 3.97 10.33
C LEU A 261 -7.05 4.67 9.54
N ALA A 262 -5.85 4.09 9.50
CA ALA A 262 -4.77 4.60 8.66
C ALA A 262 -5.09 4.46 7.16
N ASP A 263 -5.66 3.32 6.75
CA ASP A 263 -6.18 3.12 5.38
C ASP A 263 -7.24 4.18 5.04
N LEU A 264 -8.17 4.46 5.95
CA LEU A 264 -9.18 5.49 5.76
C LEU A 264 -8.55 6.87 5.54
N VAL A 265 -7.53 7.24 6.32
CA VAL A 265 -6.80 8.50 6.09
C VAL A 265 -6.13 8.50 4.72
N GLY A 266 -5.54 7.38 4.29
CA GLY A 266 -4.98 7.22 2.95
C GLY A 266 -6.01 7.39 1.84
N ILE A 267 -7.21 6.82 2.00
CA ILE A 267 -8.34 6.94 1.07
C ILE A 267 -8.79 8.40 0.97
N LEU A 268 -9.05 9.05 2.11
CA LEU A 268 -9.48 10.45 2.14
C LEU A 268 -8.43 11.39 1.55
N THR A 269 -7.16 11.15 1.84
CA THR A 269 -6.04 11.91 1.26
C THR A 269 -5.97 11.70 -0.24
N SER A 270 -6.15 10.47 -0.72
CA SER A 270 -6.16 10.15 -2.15
C SER A 270 -7.27 10.91 -2.88
N ILE A 271 -8.49 10.92 -2.32
CA ILE A 271 -9.62 11.67 -2.89
C ILE A 271 -9.31 13.17 -2.92
N GLY A 272 -8.86 13.74 -1.80
CA GLY A 272 -8.56 15.18 -1.71
C GLY A 272 -7.45 15.63 -2.66
N ILE A 273 -6.35 14.87 -2.72
CA ILE A 273 -5.23 15.18 -3.61
C ILE A 273 -5.60 14.96 -5.08
N CYS A 274 -6.41 13.94 -5.40
CA CYS A 274 -6.92 13.79 -6.76
C CYS A 274 -7.81 14.96 -7.19
N TYR A 275 -8.67 15.49 -6.32
CA TYR A 275 -9.41 16.72 -6.63
C TYR A 275 -8.49 17.93 -6.80
N LEU A 276 -7.42 18.04 -6.00
CA LEU A 276 -6.46 19.13 -6.12
C LEU A 276 -5.67 19.08 -7.44
N PHE A 277 -5.25 17.90 -7.90
CA PHE A 277 -4.45 17.75 -9.13
C PHE A 277 -5.29 17.58 -10.40
N PHE A 278 -6.45 16.95 -10.31
CA PHE A 278 -7.25 16.51 -11.46
C PHE A 278 -8.71 16.94 -11.41
N GLY A 279 -9.14 17.71 -10.40
CA GLY A 279 -10.55 18.10 -10.25
C GLY A 279 -11.05 19.09 -11.29
N ASN A 280 -10.13 19.88 -11.88
CA ASN A 280 -10.41 20.87 -12.93
C ASN A 280 -10.40 20.28 -14.34
N VAL A 281 -10.13 18.98 -14.46
CA VAL A 281 -10.12 18.19 -15.71
C VAL A 281 -11.37 17.32 -15.73
#